data_AF-A0A6V7PPV0-F1
#
_entry.id   AF-A0A6V7PPV0-F1
#
_cell.length_a   1.000
_cell.length_b   1.000
_cell.length_c   1.000
_cell.angle_alpha   90.00
_cell.angle_beta   90.00
_cell.angle_gamma   90.00
#
_symmetry.space_group_name_H-M   'P 1'
#
loop_
_entity.id
_entity.type
_entity.pdbx_description
1 polymer ?
#
loop_
_entity_poly.entity_id
_entity_poly.type
_entity_poly.pdbx_seq_one_letter_code
_entity_poly.pdbx_strand_id
1 'polypeptide(L)'
;MAAETDDQLLKSFLAEVSEVERDNEVRRILSCFKLNPFEHLKLPFDSSPDEVKKQYRKLSLLVHPDKCKHPQAKEAFAAAETAANKWQREEGVEEKKTQSRVAEKKMGSAQSRKRKKEKRRVNPKTKEMSLSKAGLTH
;
A
#
# COMPACT_ATOMS: atom_id res chain seq x y z
N MET A 1 -26.86 -12.53 47.10
CA MET A 1 -25.60 -12.36 47.86
C MET A 1 -24.45 -13.16 47.26
N ALA A 2 -24.52 -14.49 47.05
CA ALA A 2 -23.39 -15.26 46.49
C ALA A 2 -23.12 -15.04 44.97
N ALA A 3 -24.14 -14.70 44.18
CA ALA A 3 -23.96 -14.48 42.74
C ALA A 3 -23.22 -13.17 42.40
N GLU A 4 -23.41 -12.11 43.21
CA GLU A 4 -22.77 -10.81 42.94
C GLU A 4 -21.26 -10.81 43.23
N THR A 5 -20.80 -11.68 44.13
CA THR A 5 -19.38 -11.85 44.44
C THR A 5 -18.63 -12.59 43.33
N ASP A 6 -19.28 -13.58 42.71
CA ASP A 6 -18.68 -14.34 41.61
C ASP A 6 -18.56 -13.47 40.34
N ASP A 7 -19.55 -12.63 40.03
CA ASP A 7 -19.49 -11.70 38.90
C ASP A 7 -18.40 -10.63 39.08
N GLN A 8 -18.22 -10.13 40.31
CA GLN A 8 -17.14 -9.20 40.64
C GLN A 8 -15.76 -9.87 40.53
N LEU A 9 -15.64 -11.12 40.97
CA LEU A 9 -14.43 -11.91 40.84
C LEU A 9 -14.09 -12.11 39.36
N LEU A 10 -15.06 -12.52 38.54
CA LEU A 10 -14.87 -12.73 37.11
C LEU A 10 -14.44 -11.43 36.40
N LYS A 11 -15.06 -10.30 36.75
CA LYS A 11 -14.70 -8.99 36.19
C LYS A 11 -13.28 -8.56 36.54
N SER A 12 -12.85 -8.79 37.78
CA SER A 12 -11.47 -8.49 38.21
C SER A 12 -10.45 -9.35 37.49
N PHE A 13 -10.73 -10.65 37.36
CA PHE A 13 -9.87 -11.59 36.65
C PHE A 13 -9.76 -11.26 35.15
N LEU A 14 -10.87 -10.95 34.48
CA LEU A 14 -10.88 -10.54 33.08
C LEU A 14 -10.10 -9.23 32.86
N ALA A 15 -10.20 -8.28 33.79
CA ALA A 15 -9.43 -7.05 33.74
C ALA A 15 -7.92 -7.32 33.85
N GLU A 16 -7.51 -8.20 34.77
CA GLU A 16 -6.12 -8.59 34.97
C GLU A 16 -5.55 -9.36 33.76
N VAL A 17 -6.28 -10.36 33.26
CA VAL A 17 -5.92 -11.08 32.03
C VAL A 17 -5.75 -10.10 30.86
N SER A 18 -6.68 -9.15 30.70
CA SER A 18 -6.58 -8.15 29.64
C SER A 18 -5.39 -7.22 29.80
N GLU A 19 -4.94 -6.93 31.03
CA GLU A 19 -3.74 -6.11 31.30
C GLU A 19 -2.48 -6.86 30.88
N VAL A 20 -2.38 -8.15 31.23
CA VAL A 20 -1.27 -9.02 30.81
C VAL A 20 -1.24 -9.21 29.29
N GLU A 21 -2.39 -9.43 28.65
CA GLU A 21 -2.47 -9.54 27.18
C GLU A 21 -1.96 -8.27 26.48
N ARG A 22 -2.30 -7.11 27.02
CA ARG A 22 -1.86 -5.81 26.53
C ARG A 22 -0.35 -5.63 26.69
N ASP A 23 0.21 -5.98 27.84
CA ASP A 23 1.65 -5.94 28.08
C ASP A 23 2.42 -6.88 27.15
N ASN A 24 1.91 -8.09 26.94
CA ASN A 24 2.47 -9.04 26.01
C ASN A 24 2.45 -8.51 24.57
N GLU A 25 1.39 -7.82 24.17
CA GLU A 25 1.31 -7.21 22.84
C GLU A 25 2.32 -6.07 22.66
N VAL A 26 2.51 -5.22 23.69
CA VAL A 26 3.54 -4.17 23.70
C VAL A 26 4.92 -4.78 23.49
N ARG A 27 5.26 -5.82 24.27
CA ARG A 27 6.55 -6.52 24.14
C ARG A 27 6.73 -7.16 22.78
N ARG A 28 5.66 -7.76 22.22
CA ARG A 28 5.68 -8.36 20.89
C ARG A 28 5.99 -7.31 19.82
N ILE A 29 5.28 -6.18 19.82
CA ILE A 29 5.48 -5.11 18.83
C ILE A 29 6.90 -4.56 18.90
N LEU A 30 7.45 -4.38 20.11
CA LEU A 30 8.83 -3.91 20.30
C LEU A 30 9.88 -4.93 19.86
N SER A 31 9.56 -6.22 19.94
CA SER A 31 10.40 -7.33 19.48
C SER A 31 10.36 -7.51 17.96
N CYS A 32 9.30 -7.06 17.29
CA CYS A 32 9.15 -7.18 15.84
C CYS A 32 10.17 -6.35 15.07
N PHE A 33 10.56 -6.84 13.89
CA PHE A 33 11.60 -6.19 13.11
C PHE A 33 11.07 -4.90 12.46
N LYS A 34 11.67 -3.75 12.76
CA LYS A 34 11.23 -2.40 12.30
C LYS A 34 11.04 -2.28 10.78
N LEU A 35 11.68 -3.18 10.01
CA LEU A 35 11.58 -3.20 8.56
C LEU A 35 10.31 -3.89 8.05
N ASN A 36 9.67 -4.75 8.85
CA ASN A 36 8.50 -5.51 8.46
C ASN A 36 7.20 -4.97 9.11
N PRO A 37 6.39 -4.19 8.37
CA PRO A 37 5.15 -3.64 8.91
C PRO A 37 4.07 -4.71 9.16
N PHE A 38 4.10 -5.85 8.44
CA PHE A 38 3.13 -6.94 8.60
C PHE A 38 3.28 -7.67 9.93
N GLU A 39 4.52 -7.86 10.39
CA GLU A 39 4.80 -8.41 11.72
C GLU A 39 4.26 -7.52 12.84
N HIS A 40 4.45 -6.20 12.73
CA HIS A 40 3.93 -5.25 13.70
C HIS A 40 2.40 -5.31 13.78
N LEU A 41 1.75 -5.40 12.62
CA LEU A 41 0.29 -5.42 12.51
C LEU A 41 -0.33 -6.81 12.74
N LYS A 42 0.48 -7.87 12.92
CA LYS A 42 -0.01 -9.24 13.11
C LYS A 42 -0.85 -9.72 11.92
N LEU A 43 -0.48 -9.29 10.71
CA LEU A 43 -1.17 -9.61 9.47
C LEU A 43 -0.27 -10.42 8.53
N PRO A 44 -0.86 -11.30 7.69
CA PRO A 44 -0.15 -11.92 6.58
C PRO A 44 0.17 -10.89 5.48
N PHE A 45 1.16 -11.22 4.65
CA PHE A 45 1.56 -10.39 3.50
C PHE A 45 0.47 -10.26 2.42
N ASP A 46 -0.53 -11.16 2.43
CA ASP A 46 -1.66 -11.17 1.48
C ASP A 46 -2.82 -10.27 1.93
N SER A 47 -2.72 -9.64 3.11
CA SER A 47 -3.83 -8.84 3.66
C SER A 47 -4.14 -7.60 2.82
N SER A 48 -5.43 -7.34 2.69
CA SER A 48 -5.94 -6.19 1.94
C SER A 48 -5.61 -4.86 2.64
N PRO A 49 -5.47 -3.75 1.90
CA PRO A 49 -5.27 -2.42 2.45
C PRO A 49 -6.28 -2.00 3.53
N ASP A 50 -7.52 -2.46 3.42
CA ASP A 50 -8.56 -2.21 4.41
C ASP A 50 -8.34 -2.99 5.72
N GLU A 51 -7.78 -4.20 5.65
CA GLU A 51 -7.47 -5.01 6.83
C GLU A 51 -6.34 -4.41 7.64
N VAL A 52 -5.29 -3.90 6.97
CA VAL A 52 -4.17 -3.21 7.61
C VAL A 52 -4.66 -2.02 8.43
N LYS A 53 -5.53 -1.18 7.85
CA LYS A 53 -6.11 -0.03 8.56
C LYS A 53 -6.99 -0.46 9.74
N LYS A 54 -7.81 -1.49 9.57
CA LYS A 54 -8.67 -2.02 10.64
C LYS A 54 -7.83 -2.59 11.78
N GLN A 55 -6.79 -3.33 11.46
CA GLN A 55 -5.93 -3.98 12.44
C GLN A 55 -5.06 -2.99 13.18
N TYR A 56 -4.52 -1.98 12.49
CA TYR A 56 -3.85 -0.85 13.12
C TYR A 56 -4.75 -0.18 14.17
N ARG A 57 -6.00 0.17 13.81
CA ARG A 57 -6.95 0.78 14.75
C ARG A 57 -7.18 -0.08 15.99
N LYS A 58 -7.34 -1.40 15.82
CA LYS A 58 -7.50 -2.35 16.94
C LYS A 58 -6.26 -2.37 17.82
N LEU A 59 -5.07 -2.50 17.23
CA LEU A 59 -3.81 -2.55 17.96
C LEU A 59 -3.55 -1.24 18.70
N SER A 60 -3.71 -0.10 18.04
CA SER A 60 -3.57 1.24 18.64
C SER A 60 -4.44 1.44 19.87
N LEU A 61 -5.67 0.92 19.87
CA LEU A 61 -6.55 0.98 21.04
C LEU A 61 -6.14 0.00 22.14
N LEU A 62 -5.57 -1.15 21.76
CA LEU A 62 -5.11 -2.18 22.68
C LEU A 62 -3.84 -1.76 23.41
N VAL A 63 -2.87 -1.18 22.71
CA VAL A 63 -1.58 -0.72 23.26
C VAL A 63 -1.56 0.77 23.61
N HIS A 64 -2.74 1.41 23.68
CA HIS A 64 -2.83 2.84 23.97
C HIS A 64 -2.23 3.15 25.35
N PRO A 65 -1.37 4.16 25.49
CA PRO A 65 -0.71 4.49 26.76
C PRO A 65 -1.67 4.93 27.88
N ASP A 66 -2.91 5.26 27.55
CA ASP A 66 -3.97 5.56 28.54
C ASP A 66 -4.54 4.29 29.19
N LYS A 67 -4.59 3.19 28.44
CA LYS A 67 -5.12 1.90 28.94
C LYS A 67 -3.99 1.04 29.49
N CYS A 68 -2.83 1.02 28.84
CA CYS A 68 -1.66 0.26 29.27
C CYS A 68 -0.79 1.05 30.24
N LYS A 69 -0.57 0.51 31.44
CA LYS A 69 0.37 1.09 32.41
C LYS A 69 1.84 0.81 32.09
N HIS A 70 2.13 0.05 31.04
CA HIS A 70 3.50 -0.30 30.66
C HIS A 70 4.32 0.95 30.29
N PRO A 71 5.56 1.10 30.80
CA PRO A 71 6.41 2.25 30.46
C PRO A 71 6.69 2.34 28.96
N GLN A 72 6.74 1.20 28.27
CA GLN A 72 7.01 1.13 26.82
C GLN A 72 5.73 1.16 25.94
N ALA A 73 4.54 1.37 26.51
CA ALA A 73 3.31 1.43 25.72
C ALA A 73 3.37 2.55 24.66
N LYS A 74 3.95 3.72 25.01
CA LYS A 74 4.18 4.83 24.07
C LYS A 74 5.08 4.42 22.90
N GLU A 75 6.13 3.66 23.19
CA GLU A 75 7.10 3.23 22.19
C GLU A 75 6.49 2.19 21.24
N ALA A 76 5.75 1.21 21.79
CA ALA A 76 5.03 0.23 20.98
C ALA A 76 3.96 0.89 20.09
N PHE A 77 3.23 1.88 20.61
CA PHE A 77 2.27 2.64 19.84
C PHE A 77 2.96 3.38 18.66
N ALA A 78 4.07 4.06 18.93
CA ALA A 78 4.83 4.75 17.89
C ALA A 78 5.40 3.77 16.84
N ALA A 79 5.84 2.58 17.25
CA ALA A 79 6.29 1.53 16.33
C ALA A 79 5.15 1.02 15.44
N ALA A 80 3.96 0.79 16.00
CA ALA A 80 2.78 0.40 15.23
C ALA A 80 2.33 1.49 14.24
N GLU A 81 2.39 2.77 14.63
CA GLU A 81 2.09 3.90 13.76
C GLU A 81 3.10 4.03 12.62
N THR A 82 4.40 3.88 12.94
CA THR A 82 5.46 3.91 11.93
C THR A 82 5.30 2.77 10.93
N ALA A 83 4.95 1.57 11.39
CA ALA A 83 4.66 0.43 10.53
C ALA A 83 3.46 0.69 9.59
N ALA A 84 2.35 1.21 10.13
CA ALA A 84 1.17 1.54 9.35
C ALA A 84 1.46 2.63 8.29
N ASN A 85 2.20 3.68 8.66
CA ASN A 85 2.62 4.73 7.75
C ASN A 85 3.58 4.23 6.67
N LYS A 86 4.53 3.36 7.04
CA LYS A 86 5.47 2.75 6.09
C LYS A 86 4.71 1.93 5.06
N TRP A 87 3.80 1.07 5.50
CA TRP A 87 2.96 0.27 4.61
C TRP A 87 2.11 1.16 3.68
N GLN A 88 1.49 2.23 4.19
CA GLN A 88 0.75 3.19 3.35
C GLN A 88 1.62 3.84 2.28
N ARG A 89 2.91 4.08 2.60
CA ARG A 89 3.86 4.67 1.67
C ARG A 89 4.36 3.66 0.63
N GLU A 90 4.58 2.41 1.01
CA GLU A 90 5.06 1.33 0.12
C GLU A 90 3.96 0.79 -0.81
N GLU A 91 2.75 0.54 -0.32
CA GLU A 91 1.60 0.17 -1.18
C GLU A 91 1.16 1.34 -2.07
N GLY A 92 1.27 2.57 -1.56
CA GLY A 92 1.10 3.77 -2.36
C GLY A 92 2.15 3.90 -3.48
N VAL A 93 3.27 3.17 -3.42
CA VAL A 93 4.26 3.09 -4.51
C VAL A 93 3.89 1.98 -5.49
N GLU A 94 3.47 0.78 -5.05
CA GLU A 94 3.11 -0.32 -5.97
C GLU A 94 1.87 0.03 -6.83
N GLU A 95 0.88 0.69 -6.23
CA GLU A 95 -0.33 1.15 -6.92
C GLU A 95 -0.02 2.32 -7.87
N LYS A 96 0.89 3.24 -7.48
CA LYS A 96 1.39 4.29 -8.39
C LYS A 96 2.28 3.75 -9.50
N LYS A 97 3.05 2.69 -9.26
CA LYS A 97 3.96 2.07 -10.24
C LYS A 97 3.19 1.26 -11.28
N THR A 98 2.12 0.59 -10.88
CA THR A 98 1.16 -0.02 -11.82
C THR A 98 0.35 1.04 -12.58
N GLN A 99 -0.16 2.08 -11.92
CA GLN A 99 -0.93 3.14 -12.59
C GLN A 99 -0.08 3.99 -13.55
N SER A 100 1.16 4.34 -13.21
CA SER A 100 2.09 5.07 -14.10
C SER A 100 2.43 4.26 -15.35
N ARG A 101 2.68 2.94 -15.21
CA ARG A 101 2.93 2.05 -16.35
C ARG A 101 1.71 1.89 -17.27
N VAL A 102 0.49 1.97 -16.72
CA VAL A 102 -0.76 1.95 -17.49
C VAL A 102 -1.02 3.29 -18.18
N ALA A 103 -0.66 4.42 -17.56
CA ALA A 103 -0.74 5.75 -18.16
C ALA A 103 0.24 5.94 -19.33
N GLU A 104 1.49 5.47 -19.20
CA GLU A 104 2.49 5.51 -20.28
C GLU A 104 2.07 4.67 -21.49
N LYS A 105 1.51 3.46 -21.27
CA LYS A 105 0.98 2.62 -22.36
C LYS A 105 -0.17 3.28 -23.12
N LYS A 106 -1.04 4.03 -22.43
CA LYS A 106 -2.15 4.75 -23.07
C LYS A 106 -1.66 5.98 -23.86
N MET A 107 -0.67 6.72 -23.36
CA MET A 107 -0.08 7.89 -24.02
C MET A 107 0.74 7.55 -25.27
N GLY A 108 1.49 6.44 -25.27
CA GLY A 108 2.28 6.01 -26.44
C GLY A 108 1.43 5.59 -27.66
N SER A 109 0.23 5.05 -27.42
CA SER A 109 -0.68 4.61 -28.50
C SER A 109 -1.34 5.78 -29.24
N ALA A 110 -1.55 6.91 -28.57
CA ALA A 110 -2.14 8.12 -29.16
C ALA A 110 -1.15 8.89 -30.05
N GLN A 111 0.13 8.95 -29.66
CA GLN A 111 1.19 9.58 -30.46
C GLN A 111 1.56 8.78 -31.72
N SER A 112 1.57 7.45 -31.64
CA SER A 112 1.88 6.58 -32.78
C SER A 112 0.80 6.63 -33.88
N ARG A 113 -0.48 6.78 -33.49
CA ARG A 113 -1.60 6.99 -34.42
C ARG A 113 -1.55 8.35 -35.13
N LYS A 114 -1.18 9.43 -34.42
CA LYS A 114 -0.99 10.76 -35.02
C LYS A 114 0.17 10.79 -36.03
N ARG A 115 1.33 10.20 -35.68
CA ARG A 115 2.49 10.11 -36.58
C ARG A 115 2.23 9.28 -37.84
N LYS A 116 1.46 8.18 -37.77
CA LYS A 116 1.10 7.37 -38.95
C LYS A 116 0.09 8.09 -39.87
N LYS A 117 -0.81 8.91 -39.33
CA LYS A 117 -1.76 9.70 -40.13
C LYS A 117 -1.10 10.89 -40.82
N GLU A 118 -0.10 11.50 -40.19
CA GLU A 118 0.67 12.63 -40.73
C GLU A 118 1.64 12.19 -41.84
N LYS A 119 2.37 11.08 -41.67
CA LYS A 119 3.22 10.51 -42.73
C LYS A 119 2.45 10.10 -44.00
N ARG A 120 1.16 9.75 -43.89
CA ARG A 120 0.30 9.42 -45.05
C ARG A 120 -0.21 10.66 -45.80
N ARG A 121 -0.18 11.86 -45.21
CA ARG A 121 -0.64 13.09 -45.87
C ARG A 121 0.45 13.79 -46.69
N VAL A 122 1.73 13.53 -46.40
CA VAL A 122 2.87 14.26 -47.00
C VAL A 122 3.34 13.66 -48.34
N ASN A 123 2.81 12.52 -48.80
CA ASN A 123 3.23 11.94 -50.08
C ASN A 123 2.09 11.77 -51.11
N PRO A 124 1.74 12.82 -51.88
CA PRO A 124 0.95 12.66 -53.10
C PRO A 124 1.69 12.98 -54.41
N LYS A 125 3.01 13.26 -54.44
CA LYS A 125 3.70 13.66 -55.68
C LYS A 125 5.13 13.13 -55.79
N THR A 126 5.31 11.90 -56.29
CA THR A 126 6.53 11.42 -56.97
C THR A 126 6.26 10.09 -57.71
N LYS A 127 5.34 10.12 -58.67
CA LYS A 127 5.16 9.15 -59.76
C LYS A 127 4.16 9.82 -60.70
N GLU A 128 4.59 10.78 -61.50
CA GLU A 128 4.79 10.62 -62.94
C GLU A 128 5.51 11.90 -63.45
N MET A 129 6.84 11.96 -63.31
CA MET A 129 7.71 12.89 -64.04
C MET A 129 9.06 12.21 -64.20
N SER A 130 9.14 11.26 -65.12
CA SER A 130 10.40 10.80 -65.73
C SER A 130 10.08 9.70 -66.72
N LEU A 131 9.66 10.08 -67.93
CA LEU A 131 9.93 9.36 -69.19
C LEU A 131 9.49 10.25 -70.36
N SER A 132 10.15 11.39 -70.49
CA SER A 132 10.34 12.04 -71.77
C SER A 132 11.83 12.35 -71.91
N LYS A 133 12.39 11.95 -73.06
CA LYS A 133 13.78 12.06 -73.53
C LYS A 133 14.78 10.97 -73.12
N ALA A 134 14.71 9.86 -73.84
CA ALA A 134 15.84 9.40 -74.67
C ALA A 134 15.32 9.52 -76.12
N GLY A 135 15.81 10.41 -76.99
CA GLY A 135 17.14 10.39 -77.61
C GLY A 135 17.03 9.57 -78.91
N LEU A 136 16.65 10.15 -80.06
CA LEU A 136 17.50 10.84 -81.05
C LEU A 136 17.96 9.88 -82.18
N THR A 137 17.56 10.18 -83.44
CA THR A 137 18.22 9.91 -84.76
C THR A 137 18.61 8.47 -85.12
N HIS A 138 18.33 7.93 -86.31
CA HIS A 138 18.67 8.43 -87.65
C HIS A 138 17.83 7.74 -88.73
#